data_AF-A0A8S3ENM6-F1
#
_entry.id   AF-A0A8S3ENM6-F1
#
_cell.length_a   1.000
_cell.length_b   1.000
_cell.length_c   1.000
_cell.angle_alpha   90.00
_cell.angle_beta   90.00
_cell.angle_gamma   90.00
#
_symmetry.space_group_name_H-M   'P 1'
#
loop_
_entity.id
_entity.type
_entity.pdbx_description
1 polymer ?
#
loop_
_entity_poly.entity_id
_entity_poly.type
_entity_poly.pdbx_seq_one_letter_code
_entity_poly.pdbx_strand_id
1 'polypeptide(L)'
;MSIIARKNLLKLAWNIQLKSVRHHRVIPMPDPMPYTTAIWRKRYPYRHKTQFEVTHDEVYTKDMELKTLEERRQEFDPQPIRVDKVNIGFLSPMNPVSTSESHKRFEHYANQRNRADLKKLHYDGALRLPIDEVHDDWLSSRSFSENLRMIADHYGLFDDLFKHGYFIPRIPLNVNYPYDNDQVTPIYSGNRLYAKD
;
A
#
# COMPACT_ATOMS: atom_id res chain seq x y z
N MET A 1 26.37 17.14 69.92
CA MET A 1 25.19 16.59 69.21
C MET A 1 25.13 15.08 69.47
N SER A 2 24.05 14.63 70.13
CA SER A 2 23.89 13.28 70.67
C SER A 2 23.94 12.18 69.60
N ILE A 3 24.49 11.00 69.95
CA ILE A 3 24.53 9.76 69.15
C ILE A 3 23.13 9.40 68.60
N ILE A 4 22.08 9.80 69.31
CA ILE A 4 20.67 9.58 68.95
C ILE A 4 20.30 10.39 67.68
N ALA A 5 20.82 11.61 67.51
CA ALA A 5 20.53 12.44 66.35
C ALA A 5 21.20 11.91 65.06
N ARG A 6 22.41 11.33 65.16
CA ARG A 6 23.10 10.69 64.02
C ARG A 6 22.39 9.41 63.55
N LYS A 7 21.85 8.60 64.47
CA LYS A 7 21.10 7.37 64.11
C LYS A 7 19.79 7.69 63.38
N ASN A 8 19.10 8.77 63.76
CA ASN A 8 17.87 9.18 63.10
C ASN A 8 18.11 9.79 61.72
N LEU A 9 19.20 10.56 61.53
CA LEU A 9 19.59 11.07 60.21
C LEU A 9 20.04 9.95 59.26
N LEU A 10 20.77 8.95 59.75
CA LEU A 10 21.15 7.78 58.93
C LEU A 10 19.94 6.92 58.55
N LYS A 11 18.96 6.75 59.44
CA LYS A 11 17.68 6.08 59.10
C LYS A 11 16.85 6.86 58.08
N LEU A 12 16.83 8.20 58.16
CA LEU A 12 16.16 9.07 57.18
C LEU A 12 16.87 9.04 55.83
N ALA A 13 18.20 9.10 55.80
CA ALA A 13 19.00 9.01 54.58
C ALA A 13 18.84 7.63 53.90
N TRP A 14 18.83 6.54 54.67
CA TRP A 14 18.60 5.19 54.14
C TRP A 14 17.19 5.01 53.57
N ASN A 15 16.16 5.57 54.23
CA ASN A 15 14.79 5.55 53.72
C ASN A 15 14.57 6.45 52.49
N ILE A 16 15.35 7.51 52.31
CA ILE A 16 15.29 8.35 51.11
C ILE A 16 15.99 7.66 49.93
N GLN A 17 17.14 7.01 50.18
CA GLN A 17 17.89 6.24 49.18
C GLN A 17 17.10 5.00 48.68
N LEU A 18 16.34 4.33 49.56
CA LEU A 18 15.49 3.18 49.19
C LEU A 18 14.19 3.57 48.47
N LYS A 19 13.72 4.82 48.60
CA LYS A 19 12.49 5.30 47.94
C LYS A 19 12.72 5.90 46.55
N SER A 20 13.96 6.25 46.18
CA SER A 20 14.27 6.80 44.84
C SER A 20 14.61 5.73 43.80
N VAL A 21 14.86 4.48 44.22
CA VAL A 21 15.01 3.37 43.27
C VAL A 21 13.66 2.71 43.06
N ARG A 22 12.75 3.43 42.38
CA ARG A 22 11.77 2.74 41.54
C ARG A 22 12.59 2.05 40.48
N HIS A 23 12.94 0.79 40.73
CA HIS A 23 13.07 -0.14 39.63
C HIS A 23 11.69 -0.09 38.95
N HIS A 24 11.57 0.74 37.92
CA HIS A 24 10.75 0.34 36.80
C HIS A 24 11.32 -1.02 36.44
N ARG A 25 10.73 -2.09 36.98
CA ARG A 25 10.73 -3.35 36.26
C ARG A 25 10.08 -2.97 34.94
N VAL A 26 10.90 -2.62 33.96
CA VAL A 26 10.54 -2.89 32.58
C VAL A 26 10.42 -4.40 32.60
N ILE A 27 9.19 -4.86 32.86
CA ILE A 27 8.84 -6.24 32.57
C ILE A 27 9.23 -6.34 31.09
N PRO A 28 10.23 -7.15 30.72
CA PRO A 28 10.52 -7.35 29.31
C PRO A 28 9.17 -7.71 28.69
N MET A 29 8.71 -6.90 27.73
CA MET A 29 7.48 -7.23 27.04
C MET A 29 7.68 -8.66 26.57
N PRO A 30 6.85 -9.63 27.00
CA PRO A 30 6.85 -10.92 26.36
C PRO A 30 6.67 -10.61 24.87
N ASP A 31 7.49 -11.20 24.00
CA ASP A 31 7.27 -11.13 22.56
C ASP A 31 5.76 -11.24 22.31
N PRO A 32 5.15 -10.32 21.54
CA PRO A 32 3.70 -10.26 21.44
C PRO A 32 3.18 -11.58 20.89
N MET A 33 2.87 -12.50 21.80
CA MET A 33 2.35 -13.81 21.50
C MET A 33 0.88 -13.60 21.10
N PRO A 34 0.47 -14.07 19.92
CA PRO A 34 -0.81 -13.71 19.30
C PRO A 34 -2.03 -14.08 20.18
N TYR A 35 -1.86 -15.02 21.11
CA TYR A 35 -2.93 -15.48 22.01
C TYR A 35 -3.03 -14.73 23.36
N THR A 36 -2.18 -13.74 23.66
CA THR A 36 -2.39 -12.88 24.86
C THR A 36 -3.43 -11.78 24.66
N THR A 37 -4.16 -11.82 23.53
CA THR A 37 -5.27 -10.90 23.24
C THR A 37 -6.47 -11.03 24.18
N ALA A 38 -6.58 -12.06 25.04
CA ALA A 38 -7.68 -12.15 26.01
C ALA A 38 -7.71 -10.95 27.01
N ILE A 39 -6.54 -10.45 27.42
CA ILE A 39 -6.42 -9.29 28.31
C ILE A 39 -6.74 -7.99 27.56
N TRP A 40 -6.35 -7.90 26.29
CA TRP A 40 -6.60 -6.75 25.43
C TRP A 40 -8.05 -6.66 24.94
N ARG A 41 -8.71 -7.80 24.68
CA ARG A 41 -10.13 -7.92 24.32
C ARG A 41 -11.06 -7.35 25.39
N LYS A 42 -10.68 -7.43 26.68
CA LYS A 42 -11.42 -6.81 27.79
C LYS A 42 -11.18 -5.29 27.91
N ARG A 43 -10.00 -4.79 27.50
CA ARG A 43 -9.60 -3.39 27.70
C ARG A 43 -9.99 -2.48 26.54
N TYR A 44 -10.00 -3.01 25.31
CA TYR A 44 -10.42 -2.31 24.11
C TYR A 44 -11.43 -3.19 23.37
N PRO A 45 -12.72 -3.14 23.74
CA PRO A 45 -13.75 -3.80 22.96
C PRO A 45 -13.79 -3.13 21.59
N TYR A 46 -13.26 -3.81 20.57
CA TYR A 46 -13.32 -3.34 19.19
C TYR A 46 -14.78 -3.18 18.79
N ARG A 47 -15.18 -1.93 18.49
CA ARG A 47 -16.58 -1.55 18.25
C ARG A 47 -17.10 -1.96 16.85
N HIS A 48 -16.21 -2.26 15.91
CA HIS A 48 -16.55 -2.53 14.51
C HIS A 48 -15.78 -3.73 13.95
N LYS A 49 -16.48 -4.62 13.23
CA LYS A 49 -15.91 -5.85 12.63
C LYS A 49 -14.80 -5.58 11.61
N THR A 50 -14.84 -4.44 10.92
CA THR A 50 -13.85 -4.07 9.90
C THR A 50 -12.45 -3.87 10.46
N GLN A 51 -12.33 -3.42 11.72
CA GLN A 51 -11.04 -3.24 12.37
C GLN A 51 -10.42 -4.57 12.82
N PHE A 52 -11.24 -5.60 13.03
CA PHE A 52 -10.80 -6.96 13.36
C PHE A 52 -10.09 -7.63 12.19
N GLU A 53 -10.59 -7.47 10.96
CA GLU A 53 -10.04 -8.16 9.79
C GLU A 53 -8.64 -7.62 9.43
N VAL A 54 -8.49 -6.29 9.36
CA VAL A 54 -7.21 -5.64 9.05
C VAL A 54 -6.12 -6.00 10.08
N THR A 55 -6.49 -6.06 11.37
CA THR A 55 -5.54 -6.44 12.43
C THR A 55 -5.28 -7.95 12.49
N HIS A 56 -6.19 -8.79 11.96
CA HIS A 56 -5.99 -10.23 11.89
C HIS A 56 -4.89 -10.58 10.89
N ASP A 57 -4.92 -9.96 9.70
CA ASP A 57 -3.92 -10.23 8.66
C ASP A 57 -2.51 -9.79 9.09
N GLU A 58 -2.38 -8.67 9.80
CA GLU A 58 -1.08 -8.16 10.28
C GLU A 58 -0.51 -8.94 11.48
N VAL A 59 -1.37 -9.51 12.33
CA VAL A 59 -0.95 -10.14 13.60
C VAL A 59 -0.80 -11.66 13.48
N TYR A 60 -1.61 -12.32 12.65
CA TYR A 60 -1.64 -13.79 12.53
C TYR A 60 -0.78 -14.34 11.39
N THR A 61 -0.29 -13.49 10.48
CA THR A 61 0.78 -13.87 9.53
C THR A 61 2.14 -14.07 10.22
N LYS A 62 2.27 -13.59 11.46
CA LYS A 62 3.50 -13.67 12.26
C LYS A 62 3.47 -14.78 13.31
N ASP A 63 2.77 -15.88 13.03
CA ASP A 63 3.02 -17.14 13.73
C ASP A 63 4.39 -17.63 13.25
N MET A 64 5.46 -17.18 13.92
CA MET A 64 6.88 -17.35 13.56
C MET A 64 7.34 -18.81 13.34
N GLU A 65 6.48 -19.79 13.63
CA GLU A 65 6.77 -21.23 13.59
C GLU A 65 6.05 -21.96 12.44
N LEU A 66 5.05 -21.35 11.79
CA LEU A 66 4.29 -22.00 10.73
C LEU A 66 4.62 -21.41 9.37
N LYS A 67 5.02 -22.29 8.43
CA LYS A 67 5.23 -21.88 7.04
C LYS A 67 3.95 -21.32 6.44
N THR A 68 4.04 -20.16 5.83
CA THR A 68 2.91 -19.54 5.12
C THR A 68 2.52 -20.38 3.89
N LEU A 69 1.31 -20.16 3.35
CA LEU A 69 0.89 -20.80 2.10
C LEU A 69 1.87 -20.49 0.95
N GLU A 70 2.41 -19.27 0.92
CA GLU A 70 3.39 -18.83 -0.06
C GLU A 70 4.71 -19.59 0.06
N GLU A 71 5.22 -19.75 1.27
CA GLU A 71 6.45 -20.52 1.53
C GLU A 71 6.27 -22.00 1.16
N ARG A 72 5.14 -22.60 1.53
CA ARG A 72 4.83 -23.99 1.14
C ARG A 72 4.79 -24.14 -0.37
N ARG A 73 4.19 -23.17 -1.08
CA ARG A 73 4.14 -23.18 -2.55
C ARG A 73 5.55 -23.08 -3.15
N GLN A 74 6.41 -22.22 -2.62
CA GLN A 74 7.79 -22.06 -3.07
C GLN A 74 8.67 -23.31 -2.85
N GLU A 75 8.32 -24.20 -1.91
CA GLU A 75 9.03 -25.47 -1.72
C GLU A 75 8.76 -26.49 -2.82
N PHE A 76 7.58 -26.41 -3.45
CA PHE A 76 7.22 -27.28 -4.57
C PHE A 76 7.82 -26.78 -5.90
N ASP A 77 8.01 -25.47 -6.05
CA ASP A 77 8.57 -24.88 -7.25
C ASP A 77 10.11 -24.88 -7.18
N PRO A 78 10.84 -25.39 -8.20
CA PRO A 78 12.29 -25.32 -8.22
C PRO A 78 12.73 -23.86 -8.13
N GLN A 79 13.65 -23.57 -7.21
CA GLN A 79 14.14 -22.21 -6.95
C GLN A 79 14.58 -21.56 -8.27
N PRO A 80 13.89 -20.51 -8.74
CA PRO A 80 14.26 -19.88 -9.99
C PRO A 80 15.66 -19.31 -9.83
N ILE A 81 16.53 -19.54 -10.82
CA ILE A 81 17.80 -18.81 -10.91
C ILE A 81 17.41 -17.33 -10.88
N ARG A 82 17.87 -16.62 -9.84
CA ARG A 82 17.48 -15.24 -9.58
C ARG A 82 18.15 -14.34 -10.62
N VAL A 83 17.53 -14.25 -11.79
CA VAL A 83 17.90 -13.32 -12.84
C VAL A 83 17.02 -12.11 -12.65
N ASP A 84 17.62 -11.02 -12.18
CA ASP A 84 16.91 -9.75 -12.01
C ASP A 84 16.38 -9.30 -13.37
N LYS A 85 15.09 -8.93 -13.44
CA LYS A 85 14.52 -8.43 -14.69
C LYS A 85 15.20 -7.11 -15.08
N VAL A 86 15.61 -7.00 -16.35
CA VAL A 86 16.31 -5.83 -16.91
C VAL A 86 15.32 -4.97 -17.70
N ASN A 87 15.33 -3.66 -17.48
CA ASN A 87 14.51 -2.74 -18.29
C ASN A 87 15.15 -2.55 -19.67
N ILE A 88 14.47 -3.03 -20.71
CA ILE A 88 14.88 -2.92 -22.12
C ILE A 88 14.15 -1.79 -22.87
N GLY A 89 13.29 -1.03 -22.16
CA GLY A 89 12.46 0.03 -22.73
C GLY A 89 13.15 1.36 -22.89
N PHE A 90 12.40 2.33 -23.42
CA PHE A 90 12.82 3.72 -23.44
C PHE A 90 13.04 4.26 -22.03
N LEU A 91 14.10 5.07 -21.88
CA LEU A 91 14.35 5.79 -20.65
C LEU A 91 13.19 6.74 -20.35
N SER A 92 12.81 6.81 -19.07
CA SER A 92 11.82 7.80 -18.65
C SER A 92 12.40 9.20 -18.83
N PRO A 93 11.67 10.16 -19.43
CA PRO A 93 12.06 11.56 -19.28
C PRO A 93 12.11 11.87 -17.78
N MET A 94 13.27 12.32 -17.32
CA MET A 94 13.54 12.61 -15.92
C MET A 94 12.92 13.96 -15.56
N ASN A 95 11.59 14.03 -15.61
CA ASN A 95 10.86 15.21 -15.18
C ASN A 95 10.24 14.89 -13.82
N PRO A 96 10.94 15.14 -12.71
CA PRO A 96 10.30 15.08 -11.40
C PRO A 96 9.10 16.04 -11.43
N VAL A 97 7.98 15.63 -10.84
CA VAL A 97 6.81 16.51 -10.70
C VAL A 97 7.31 17.79 -10.04
N SER A 98 7.24 18.89 -10.78
CA SER A 98 7.77 20.16 -10.30
C SER A 98 7.02 20.53 -9.03
N THR A 99 7.69 21.10 -8.04
CA THR A 99 7.01 21.65 -6.85
C THR A 99 5.85 22.55 -7.25
N SER A 100 5.98 23.29 -8.36
CA SER A 100 4.92 24.11 -8.93
C SER A 100 3.68 23.31 -9.41
N GLU A 101 3.88 22.14 -10.03
CA GLU A 101 2.80 21.26 -10.50
C GLU A 101 2.04 20.65 -9.32
N SER A 102 2.76 20.24 -8.28
CA SER A 102 2.17 19.74 -7.04
C SER A 102 1.30 20.81 -6.36
N HIS A 103 1.76 22.07 -6.32
CA HIS A 103 0.97 23.17 -5.78
C HIS A 103 -0.28 23.44 -6.63
N LYS A 104 -0.15 23.49 -7.97
CA LYS A 104 -1.31 23.63 -8.88
C LYS A 104 -2.36 22.55 -8.65
N ARG A 105 -1.94 21.29 -8.48
CA ARG A 105 -2.84 20.17 -8.16
C ARG A 105 -3.53 20.37 -6.81
N PHE A 106 -2.78 20.75 -5.79
CA PHE A 106 -3.32 21.01 -4.46
C PHE A 106 -4.36 22.16 -4.48
N GLU A 107 -4.04 23.27 -5.12
CA GLU A 107 -4.95 24.41 -5.31
C GLU A 107 -6.19 23.99 -6.09
N HIS A 108 -6.02 23.23 -7.18
CA HIS A 108 -7.14 22.68 -7.93
C HIS A 108 -8.07 21.85 -7.03
N TYR A 109 -7.53 20.93 -6.22
CA TYR A 109 -8.34 20.14 -5.29
C TYR A 109 -9.02 20.99 -4.21
N ALA A 110 -8.32 21.98 -3.65
CA ALA A 110 -8.89 22.89 -2.67
C ALA A 110 -10.07 23.68 -3.26
N ASN A 111 -9.92 24.18 -4.49
CA ASN A 111 -10.96 24.90 -5.22
C ASN A 111 -12.17 24.00 -5.48
N GLN A 112 -11.98 22.79 -6.03
CA GLN A 112 -13.09 21.86 -6.28
C GLN A 112 -13.81 21.48 -4.98
N ARG A 113 -13.08 21.27 -3.88
CA ARG A 113 -13.66 20.98 -2.56
C ARG A 113 -14.47 22.15 -1.99
N ASN A 114 -14.20 23.39 -2.39
CA ASN A 114 -14.94 24.56 -1.92
C ASN A 114 -16.22 24.86 -2.71
N ARG A 115 -16.42 24.22 -3.88
CA ARG A 115 -17.63 24.43 -4.71
C ARG A 115 -18.86 23.82 -4.03
N ALA A 116 -19.84 24.68 -3.73
CA ALA A 116 -21.09 24.26 -3.09
C ALA A 116 -21.92 23.33 -3.99
N ASP A 117 -21.93 23.61 -5.31
CA ASP A 117 -22.68 22.84 -6.30
C ASP A 117 -22.24 21.37 -6.36
N LEU A 118 -20.92 21.14 -6.38
CA LEU A 118 -20.34 19.79 -6.40
C LEU A 118 -20.65 19.01 -5.12
N LYS A 119 -20.63 19.69 -3.96
CA LYS A 119 -21.02 19.05 -2.69
C LYS A 119 -22.48 18.62 -2.73
N LYS A 120 -23.37 19.49 -3.20
CA LYS A 120 -24.80 19.18 -3.33
C LYS A 120 -25.00 17.96 -4.24
N LEU A 121 -24.40 17.96 -5.43
CA LEU A 121 -24.44 16.82 -6.35
C LEU A 121 -23.86 15.53 -5.75
N HIS A 122 -22.80 15.63 -4.94
CA HIS A 122 -22.22 14.48 -4.24
C HIS A 122 -23.18 13.90 -3.19
N TYR A 123 -23.81 14.75 -2.36
CA TYR A 123 -24.79 14.30 -1.37
C TYR A 123 -26.04 13.71 -2.02
N ASP A 124 -26.46 14.26 -3.16
CA ASP A 124 -27.60 13.78 -3.94
C ASP A 124 -27.25 12.50 -4.75
N GLY A 125 -25.98 12.08 -4.77
CA GLY A 125 -25.51 10.93 -5.56
C GLY A 125 -25.57 11.14 -7.08
N ALA A 126 -25.78 12.37 -7.53
CA ALA A 126 -25.97 12.75 -8.93
C ALA A 126 -24.69 13.26 -9.62
N LEU A 127 -23.56 13.29 -8.90
CA LEU A 127 -22.27 13.70 -9.44
C LEU A 127 -21.79 12.72 -10.53
N ARG A 128 -21.74 13.18 -11.78
CA ARG A 128 -21.22 12.41 -12.91
C ARG A 128 -19.83 12.92 -13.29
N LEU A 129 -18.91 11.98 -13.51
CA LEU A 129 -17.57 12.28 -14.01
C LEU A 129 -17.54 12.06 -15.53
N PRO A 130 -16.97 13.00 -16.31
CA PRO A 130 -16.75 12.80 -17.73
C PRO A 130 -15.67 11.73 -17.93
N ILE A 131 -16.07 10.53 -18.35
CA ILE A 131 -15.17 9.38 -18.47
C ILE A 131 -14.10 9.63 -19.54
N ASP A 132 -14.47 10.29 -20.63
CA ASP A 132 -13.55 10.58 -21.75
C ASP A 132 -12.41 11.51 -21.31
N GLU A 133 -12.74 12.59 -20.58
CA GLU A 133 -11.72 13.49 -20.03
C GLU A 133 -10.82 12.78 -19.02
N VAL A 134 -11.39 11.93 -18.16
CA VAL A 134 -10.62 11.13 -17.20
C VAL A 134 -9.69 10.15 -17.93
N HIS A 135 -10.13 9.58 -19.04
CA HIS A 135 -9.33 8.68 -19.85
C HIS A 135 -8.16 9.42 -20.51
N ASP A 136 -8.39 10.59 -21.11
CA ASP A 136 -7.34 11.39 -21.74
C ASP A 136 -6.29 11.90 -20.74
N ASP A 137 -6.75 12.32 -19.55
CA ASP A 137 -5.87 12.67 -18.43
C ASP A 137 -5.07 11.45 -17.96
N TRP A 138 -5.69 10.28 -17.92
CA TRP A 138 -5.02 9.05 -17.54
C TRP A 138 -3.95 8.64 -18.56
N LEU A 139 -4.25 8.68 -19.87
CA LEU A 139 -3.29 8.40 -20.95
C LEU A 139 -2.04 9.29 -20.86
N SER A 140 -2.24 10.56 -20.47
CA SER A 140 -1.17 11.54 -20.30
C SER A 140 -0.39 11.37 -18.99
N SER A 141 -0.92 10.60 -18.04
CA SER A 141 -0.33 10.38 -16.73
C SER A 141 0.73 9.29 -16.73
N ARG A 142 1.70 9.40 -15.82
CA ARG A 142 2.65 8.30 -15.54
C ARG A 142 1.93 7.00 -15.18
N SER A 143 0.76 7.10 -14.54
CA SER A 143 -0.03 5.95 -14.11
C SER A 143 -0.43 5.03 -15.26
N PHE A 144 -0.71 5.57 -16.46
CA PHE A 144 -1.00 4.75 -17.63
C PHE A 144 0.11 3.73 -17.92
N SER A 145 1.34 4.23 -18.01
CA SER A 145 2.50 3.41 -18.35
C SER A 145 2.84 2.35 -17.31
N GLU A 146 2.71 2.67 -16.02
CA GLU A 146 2.94 1.71 -14.93
C GLU A 146 1.82 0.66 -14.84
N ASN A 147 0.57 1.06 -15.05
CA ASN A 147 -0.56 0.14 -15.05
C ASN A 147 -0.44 -0.88 -16.20
N LEU A 148 -0.06 -0.44 -17.40
CA LEU A 148 0.14 -1.33 -18.53
C LEU A 148 1.28 -2.33 -18.31
N ARG A 149 2.38 -1.87 -17.70
CA ARG A 149 3.46 -2.79 -17.30
C ARG A 149 2.95 -3.85 -16.34
N MET A 150 2.20 -3.46 -15.31
CA MET A 150 1.63 -4.38 -14.33
C MET A 150 0.68 -5.40 -14.98
N ILE A 151 -0.13 -4.95 -15.93
CA ILE A 151 -1.02 -5.83 -16.71
C ILE A 151 -0.20 -6.83 -17.52
N ALA A 152 0.85 -6.38 -18.22
CA ALA A 152 1.71 -7.24 -19.02
C ALA A 152 2.49 -8.26 -18.17
N ASP A 153 2.98 -7.85 -16.99
CA ASP A 153 3.60 -8.74 -16.00
C ASP A 153 2.57 -9.79 -15.51
N HIS A 154 1.33 -9.39 -15.21
CA HIS A 154 0.27 -10.30 -14.75
C HIS A 154 -0.11 -11.36 -15.82
N TYR A 155 -0.11 -10.99 -17.10
CA TYR A 155 -0.33 -11.93 -18.20
C TYR A 155 0.90 -12.76 -18.57
N GLY A 156 2.06 -12.56 -17.94
CA GLY A 156 3.29 -13.28 -18.24
C GLY A 156 3.97 -12.88 -19.56
N LEU A 157 3.53 -11.79 -20.20
CA LEU A 157 4.01 -11.39 -21.53
C LEU A 157 5.52 -11.13 -21.56
N PHE A 158 6.07 -10.50 -20.52
CA PHE A 158 7.50 -10.21 -20.46
C PHE A 158 8.34 -11.48 -20.30
N ASP A 159 7.84 -12.45 -19.54
CA ASP A 159 8.55 -13.70 -19.29
C ASP A 159 8.51 -14.59 -20.55
N ASP A 160 7.40 -14.59 -21.28
CA ASP A 160 7.24 -15.36 -22.52
C ASP A 160 8.04 -14.75 -23.69
N LEU A 161 7.98 -13.42 -23.87
CA LEU A 161 8.57 -12.75 -25.02
C LEU A 161 10.05 -12.38 -24.82
N PHE A 162 10.42 -11.95 -23.62
CA PHE A 162 11.73 -11.36 -23.34
C PHE A 162 12.51 -12.07 -22.23
N LYS A 163 11.90 -13.07 -21.56
CA LYS A 163 12.43 -13.88 -20.45
C LYS A 163 12.84 -13.07 -19.22
N HIS A 164 13.90 -12.29 -19.37
CA HIS A 164 14.47 -11.44 -18.32
C HIS A 164 14.31 -9.96 -18.63
N GLY A 165 13.81 -9.60 -19.82
CA GLY A 165 13.54 -8.21 -20.19
C GLY A 165 12.14 -7.77 -19.78
N TYR A 166 12.00 -6.54 -19.30
CA TYR A 166 10.71 -5.85 -19.20
C TYR A 166 10.83 -4.45 -19.78
N PHE A 167 9.72 -3.81 -20.11
CA PHE A 167 9.74 -2.39 -20.44
C PHE A 167 8.47 -1.69 -19.96
N ILE A 168 8.55 -0.36 -19.88
CA ILE A 168 7.41 0.48 -19.53
C ILE A 168 6.89 1.13 -20.82
N PRO A 169 5.67 0.82 -21.28
CA PRO A 169 5.11 1.41 -22.50
C PRO A 169 4.86 2.90 -22.27
N ARG A 170 5.64 3.75 -22.94
CA ARG A 170 5.54 5.22 -22.84
C ARG A 170 4.60 5.84 -23.85
N ILE A 171 4.39 5.17 -24.97
CA ILE A 171 3.59 5.67 -26.08
C ILE A 171 2.24 4.95 -26.01
N PRO A 172 1.11 5.67 -25.88
CA PRO A 172 -0.21 5.07 -25.99
C PRO A 172 -0.41 4.58 -27.42
N LEU A 173 -0.70 3.29 -27.56
CA LEU A 173 -0.97 2.66 -28.84
C LEU A 173 -2.48 2.39 -28.95
N ASN A 174 -3.10 2.99 -29.95
CA ASN A 174 -4.51 2.77 -30.26
C ASN A 174 -4.58 1.84 -31.48
N VAL A 175 -5.07 0.63 -31.27
CA VAL A 175 -5.23 -0.37 -32.33
C VAL A 175 -6.72 -0.66 -32.47
N ASN A 176 -7.25 -0.54 -33.69
CA ASN A 176 -8.66 -0.75 -34.00
C ASN A 176 -8.76 -1.69 -35.19
N TYR A 177 -9.58 -2.74 -35.09
CA TYR A 177 -9.94 -3.58 -36.23
C TYR A 177 -11.22 -3.07 -36.90
N PRO A 178 -11.29 -2.97 -38.23
CA PRO A 178 -12.51 -2.64 -38.93
C PRO A 178 -13.42 -3.88 -39.02
N TYR A 179 -14.62 -3.81 -38.43
CA TYR A 179 -15.60 -4.90 -38.45
C TYR A 179 -16.61 -4.75 -39.59
N ASP A 180 -17.07 -3.52 -39.85
CA ASP A 180 -17.94 -3.14 -40.97
C ASP A 180 -17.59 -1.70 -41.42
N ASN A 181 -18.15 -1.20 -42.52
CA ASN A 181 -17.77 0.09 -43.12
C ASN A 181 -17.80 1.28 -42.14
N ASP A 182 -18.62 1.23 -41.08
CA ASP A 182 -18.77 2.29 -40.08
C ASP A 182 -18.46 1.86 -38.63
N GLN A 183 -18.11 0.59 -38.38
CA GLN A 183 -17.87 0.06 -37.04
C GLN A 183 -16.44 -0.44 -36.86
N VAL A 184 -15.82 -0.01 -35.76
CA VAL A 184 -14.48 -0.42 -35.37
C VAL A 184 -14.48 -1.09 -34.01
N THR A 185 -13.68 -2.14 -33.89
CA THR A 185 -13.45 -2.86 -32.64
C THR A 185 -12.13 -2.39 -32.03
N PRO A 186 -12.15 -1.56 -30.96
CA PRO A 186 -10.94 -1.11 -30.30
C PRO A 186 -10.29 -2.23 -29.49
N ILE A 187 -8.96 -2.28 -29.53
CA ILE A 187 -8.15 -3.23 -28.76
C ILE A 187 -7.59 -2.53 -27.53
N TYR A 188 -7.80 -3.16 -26.38
CA TYR A 188 -7.29 -2.72 -25.09
C TYR A 188 -6.39 -3.81 -24.48
N SER A 189 -5.82 -3.52 -23.32
CA SER A 189 -4.93 -4.48 -22.64
C SER A 189 -5.74 -5.54 -21.89
N GLY A 190 -6.02 -6.66 -22.57
CA GLY A 190 -6.70 -7.82 -22.01
C GLY A 190 -8.19 -7.92 -22.31
N ASN A 191 -8.71 -7.14 -23.26
CA ASN A 191 -10.07 -7.38 -23.77
C ASN A 191 -10.10 -8.65 -24.63
N ARG A 192 -11.21 -9.37 -24.57
CA ARG A 192 -11.44 -10.56 -25.40
C ARG A 192 -12.06 -10.14 -26.72
N LEU A 193 -11.45 -10.58 -27.81
CA LEU A 193 -11.95 -10.39 -29.18
C LEU A 193 -12.35 -11.75 -29.75
N TYR A 194 -13.36 -11.77 -30.61
CA TYR A 194 -13.73 -12.95 -31.38
C TYR A 194 -13.01 -12.95 -32.72
N ALA A 195 -12.73 -14.14 -33.27
CA ALA A 195 -12.02 -14.26 -34.55
C ALA A 195 -12.79 -13.70 -35.76
N LYS A 196 -14.07 -13.37 -35.58
CA LYS A 196 -14.93 -12.76 -36.60
C LYS A 196 -14.82 -11.22 -36.56
N ASP A 197 -14.31 -10.66 -35.48
CA ASP A 197 -14.24 -9.22 -35.23
C ASP A 197 -13.13 -8.54 -36.03
#